data_AF-A0A2Z4JTM7-F1
#
_entry.id   AF-A0A2Z4JTM7-F1
#
_cell.length_a   1.000
_cell.length_b   1.000
_cell.length_c   1.000
_cell.angle_alpha   90.00
_cell.angle_beta   90.00
_cell.angle_gamma   90.00
#
_symmetry.space_group_name_H-M   'P 1'
#
loop_
_entity.id
_entity.type
_entity.pdbx_description
1 polymer ?
#
loop_
_entity_poly.entity_id
_entity_poly.type
_entity_poly.pdbx_seq_one_letter_code
_entity_poly.pdbx_strand_id
1 'polypeptide(L)'
;MFKEELKMQLRQENVKINKLVDYFSGQNLLDVNTTIINSLDKREIHIYSRAIGKVLNKETLNRDDLKVLDKIDELTYKKHDMCLKDSAVTKARIKACKKYGMQFIDRDSLAKHMNLMSDGLVCDEAESKKRENNEKLGYFLLDRLGVDRFKTFANAIAALTIYRALSRQDIEVLAEAESIVKKELNCSILSEPVMNAIDEACKRLKVSFTYFSKQTMH
;
A
#
# COMPACT_ATOMS: atom_id res chain seq x y z
N MET A 1 5.63 5.19 -43.57
CA MET A 1 6.49 6.28 -43.08
C MET A 1 5.92 6.79 -41.76
N PHE A 2 6.24 6.09 -40.67
CA PHE A 2 5.90 6.50 -39.30
C PHE A 2 7.15 7.13 -38.70
N LYS A 3 7.25 8.47 -38.71
CA LYS A 3 8.30 9.23 -38.01
C LYS A 3 7.78 10.59 -37.55
N GLU A 4 6.60 10.59 -36.94
CA GLU A 4 6.24 11.62 -35.97
C GLU A 4 6.25 10.94 -34.61
N GLU A 5 7.46 10.66 -34.12
CA GLU A 5 7.68 10.38 -32.71
C GLU A 5 7.13 11.57 -31.92
N LEU A 6 6.06 11.31 -31.16
CA LEU A 6 5.67 12.13 -30.02
C LEU A 6 6.89 12.27 -29.10
N LYS A 7 7.71 13.30 -29.34
CA LYS A 7 8.55 13.89 -28.32
C LYS A 7 7.61 14.57 -27.34
N MET A 8 7.06 13.79 -26.43
CA MET A 8 6.45 14.28 -25.21
C MET A 8 7.57 14.95 -24.42
N GLN A 9 7.81 16.24 -24.69
CA GLN A 9 8.73 17.07 -23.94
C GLN A 9 8.15 17.22 -22.54
N LEU A 10 8.58 16.35 -21.63
CA LEU A 10 8.46 16.56 -20.19
C LEU A 10 9.18 17.87 -19.87
N ARG A 11 8.44 18.98 -19.85
CA ARG A 11 8.89 20.20 -19.19
C ARG A 11 8.94 19.88 -17.70
N GLN A 12 10.14 19.60 -17.19
CA GLN A 12 10.39 19.60 -15.76
C GLN A 12 10.27 21.06 -15.29
N GLU A 13 9.06 21.46 -14.89
CA GLU A 13 8.87 22.73 -14.22
C GLU A 13 9.57 22.65 -12.86
N ASN A 14 10.62 23.44 -12.68
CA ASN A 14 11.28 23.60 -11.39
C ASN A 14 10.31 24.29 -10.42
N VAL A 15 9.59 23.50 -9.63
CA VAL A 15 8.71 24.01 -8.58
C VAL A 15 9.60 24.57 -7.46
N LYS A 16 9.42 25.85 -7.12
CA LYS A 16 10.12 26.46 -5.98
C LYS A 16 9.75 25.71 -4.70
N ILE A 17 10.74 25.39 -3.85
CA ILE A 17 10.56 24.59 -2.62
C ILE A 17 9.50 25.16 -1.67
N ASN A 18 9.35 26.48 -1.64
CA ASN A 18 8.34 27.18 -0.84
C ASN A 18 6.89 27.00 -1.35
N LYS A 19 6.70 26.35 -2.50
CA LYS A 19 5.39 25.99 -3.06
C LYS A 19 5.08 24.49 -2.89
N LEU A 20 5.99 23.72 -2.30
CA LEU A 20 5.76 22.30 -2.06
C LEU A 20 4.93 22.13 -0.79
N VAL A 21 3.73 21.60 -0.97
CA VAL A 21 2.76 21.36 0.11
C VAL A 21 2.46 19.87 0.16
N ASP A 22 2.45 19.29 1.35
CA ASP A 22 1.92 17.93 1.52
C ASP A 22 0.41 17.95 1.29
N TYR A 23 -0.06 17.18 0.30
CA TYR A 23 -1.48 17.19 -0.09
C TYR A 23 -2.41 16.76 1.05
N PHE A 24 -1.95 15.91 1.97
CA PHE A 24 -2.79 15.35 3.03
C PHE A 24 -2.85 16.23 4.27
N SER A 25 -1.74 16.85 4.69
CA SER A 25 -1.70 17.73 5.85
C SER A 25 -1.88 19.22 5.51
N GLY A 26 -1.73 19.59 4.24
CA GLY A 26 -1.72 20.99 3.80
C GLY A 26 -0.48 21.77 4.24
N GLN A 27 0.53 21.10 4.80
CA GLN A 27 1.72 21.74 5.37
C GLN A 27 2.79 22.02 4.32
N ASN A 28 3.46 23.16 4.45
CA ASN A 28 4.58 23.52 3.59
C ASN A 28 5.81 22.67 3.94
N LEU A 29 6.37 21.96 2.97
CA LEU A 29 7.52 21.08 3.20
C LEU A 29 8.78 21.86 3.60
N LEU A 30 8.90 23.13 3.21
CA LEU A 30 9.99 24.00 3.67
C LEU A 30 9.90 24.26 5.17
N ASP A 31 8.69 24.47 5.71
CA ASP A 31 8.47 24.74 7.13
C ASP A 31 8.71 23.48 7.98
N VAL A 32 8.33 22.31 7.45
CA VAL A 32 8.66 21.01 8.03
C VAL A 32 10.17 20.81 8.07
N ASN A 33 10.86 21.03 6.95
CA ASN A 33 12.32 20.91 6.88
C ASN A 33 13.04 21.90 7.82
N THR A 34 12.53 23.14 7.91
CA THR A 34 13.07 24.17 8.80
C THR A 34 12.92 23.76 10.26
N THR A 35 11.77 23.16 10.63
CA THR A 35 11.58 22.59 11.97
C THR A 35 12.61 21.51 12.27
N ILE A 36 12.85 20.59 11.35
CA ILE A 36 13.82 19.49 11.54
C ILE A 36 15.23 20.06 11.73
N ILE A 37 15.68 20.95 10.84
CA ILE A 37 17.04 21.51 10.87
C ILE A 37 17.27 22.34 12.15
N ASN A 38 16.27 23.09 12.61
CA ASN A 38 16.41 23.94 13.80
C ASN A 38 16.30 23.17 15.12
N SER A 39 15.74 21.95 15.08
CA SER A 39 15.44 21.16 16.28
C SER A 39 16.41 19.99 16.49
N LEU A 40 17.24 19.69 15.49
CA LEU A 40 18.27 18.65 15.55
C LEU A 40 19.67 19.28 15.61
N ASP A 41 20.58 18.64 16.35
CA ASP A 41 21.98 19.03 16.30
C ASP A 41 22.66 18.52 15.01
N LYS A 42 23.90 19.00 14.74
CA LYS A 42 24.65 18.62 13.53
C LYS A 42 24.88 17.11 13.42
N ARG A 43 25.04 16.41 14.55
CA ARG A 43 25.26 14.97 14.59
C ARG A 43 23.97 14.22 14.25
N GLU A 44 22.85 14.65 14.80
CA GLU A 44 21.52 14.10 14.51
C GLU A 44 21.13 14.31 13.05
N ILE A 45 21.39 15.49 12.48
CA ILE A 45 21.19 15.76 11.04
C ILE A 45 22.02 14.79 10.18
N HIS A 46 23.28 14.55 10.55
CA HIS A 46 24.13 13.60 9.84
C HIS A 46 23.61 12.15 9.94
N ILE A 47 23.18 11.73 11.13
CA ILE A 47 22.57 10.41 11.34
C ILE A 47 21.29 10.28 10.51
N TYR A 48 20.44 11.30 10.49
CA TYR A 48 19.22 11.31 9.69
C TYR A 48 19.53 11.15 8.20
N SER A 49 20.41 11.99 7.65
CA SER A 49 20.80 11.90 6.23
C SER A 49 21.38 10.53 5.88
N ARG A 50 22.20 9.96 6.76
CA ARG A 50 22.74 8.60 6.59
C ARG A 50 21.64 7.55 6.65
N ALA A 51 20.71 7.65 7.60
CA ALA A 51 19.60 6.71 7.75
C ALA A 51 18.72 6.69 6.50
N ILE A 52 18.41 7.86 5.91
CA ILE A 52 17.70 7.95 4.64
C ILE A 52 18.50 7.29 3.51
N GLY A 53 19.80 7.57 3.41
CA GLY A 53 20.68 6.91 2.44
C GLY A 53 20.67 5.38 2.55
N LYS A 54 20.70 4.86 3.79
CA LYS A 54 20.59 3.41 4.06
C LYS A 54 19.27 2.85 3.54
N VAL A 55 18.14 3.52 3.78
CA VAL A 55 16.83 3.07 3.29
C VAL A 55 16.82 3.01 1.76
N LEU A 56 17.32 4.05 1.10
CA LEU A 56 17.41 4.10 -0.38
C LEU A 56 18.29 2.98 -0.94
N ASN A 57 19.39 2.66 -0.25
CA ASN A 57 20.31 1.58 -0.61
C ASN A 57 19.87 0.19 -0.10
N LYS A 58 18.70 0.07 0.52
CA LYS A 58 18.17 -1.17 1.13
C LYS A 58 19.07 -1.77 2.24
N GLU A 59 19.88 -0.94 2.88
CA GLU A 59 20.70 -1.30 4.04
C GLU A 59 19.89 -1.31 5.33
N THR A 60 20.38 -2.02 6.35
CA THR A 60 19.68 -2.09 7.64
C THR A 60 19.96 -0.86 8.52
N LEU A 61 18.89 -0.26 9.04
CA LEU A 61 18.96 0.76 10.08
C LEU A 61 19.51 0.17 11.39
N ASN A 62 20.26 0.98 12.16
CA ASN A 62 20.72 0.62 13.51
C ASN A 62 19.91 1.36 14.60
N ARG A 63 20.25 1.14 15.87
CA ARG A 63 19.54 1.76 17.01
C ARG A 63 19.60 3.28 17.03
N ASP A 64 20.71 3.88 16.61
CA ASP A 64 20.86 5.34 16.58
C ASP A 64 20.04 5.95 15.45
N ASP A 65 20.00 5.29 14.28
CA ASP A 65 19.15 5.68 13.16
C ASP A 65 17.67 5.70 13.60
N LEU A 66 17.23 4.66 14.33
CA LEU A 66 15.87 4.56 14.85
C LEU A 66 15.52 5.68 15.82
N LYS A 67 16.42 6.03 16.75
CA LYS A 67 16.18 7.11 17.72
C LYS A 67 16.01 8.47 17.04
N VAL A 68 16.85 8.77 16.05
CA VAL A 68 16.77 10.05 15.32
C VAL A 68 15.50 10.11 14.48
N LEU A 69 15.13 9.01 13.79
CA LEU A 69 13.88 8.95 13.03
C LEU A 69 12.64 9.10 13.93
N ASP A 70 12.64 8.50 15.12
CA ASP A 70 11.55 8.65 16.08
C ASP A 70 11.43 10.09 16.62
N LYS A 71 12.58 10.72 16.92
CA LYS A 71 12.64 12.13 17.34
C LYS A 71 12.09 13.05 16.25
N ILE A 72 12.42 12.79 14.98
CA ILE A 72 11.89 13.59 13.85
C ILE A 72 10.38 13.48 13.77
N ASP A 73 9.82 12.27 13.84
CA ASP A 73 8.37 12.09 13.83
C ASP A 73 7.69 12.82 14.98
N GLU A 74 8.26 12.74 16.19
CA GLU A 74 7.73 13.47 17.34
C GLU A 74 7.74 14.98 17.11
N LEU A 75 8.84 15.52 16.57
CA LEU A 75 8.97 16.95 16.29
C LEU A 75 8.00 17.42 15.21
N THR A 76 7.90 16.68 14.10
CA THR A 76 7.00 17.06 13.00
C THR A 76 5.55 16.86 13.38
N TYR A 77 5.22 15.81 14.14
CA TYR A 77 3.85 15.58 14.59
C TYR A 77 3.40 16.65 15.57
N LYS A 78 4.24 16.96 16.57
CA LYS A 78 3.91 17.98 17.57
C LYS A 78 3.70 19.37 16.97
N LYS A 79 4.47 19.73 15.94
CA LYS A 79 4.45 21.09 15.37
C LYS A 79 3.52 21.23 14.16
N HIS A 80 3.34 20.17 13.38
CA HIS A 80 2.70 20.20 12.07
C HIS A 80 1.61 19.14 11.90
N ASP A 81 1.30 18.37 12.95
CA ASP A 81 0.31 17.28 12.96
C ASP A 81 0.54 16.24 11.85
N MET A 82 1.82 15.98 11.52
CA MET A 82 2.22 15.03 10.49
C MET A 82 3.52 14.30 10.84
N CYS A 83 3.64 13.06 10.37
CA CYS A 83 4.93 12.38 10.24
C CYS A 83 5.38 12.40 8.77
N LEU A 84 6.67 12.19 8.52
CA LEU A 84 7.18 12.11 7.16
C LEU A 84 6.72 10.79 6.54
N LYS A 85 5.72 10.87 5.65
CA LYS A 85 5.05 9.71 5.05
C LYS A 85 5.88 9.07 3.94
N ASP A 86 6.83 8.22 4.31
CA ASP A 86 7.55 7.38 3.36
C ASP A 86 7.39 5.89 3.70
N SER A 87 6.71 5.16 2.81
CA SER A 87 6.40 3.73 3.02
C SER A 87 7.65 2.84 3.09
N ALA A 88 8.75 3.22 2.43
CA ALA A 88 10.02 2.48 2.49
C ALA A 88 10.73 2.73 3.83
N VAL A 89 10.75 3.98 4.29
CA VAL A 89 11.31 4.36 5.60
C VAL A 89 10.51 3.68 6.72
N THR A 90 9.18 3.72 6.69
CA THR A 90 8.32 3.06 7.69
C THR A 90 8.56 1.55 7.76
N LYS A 91 8.65 0.87 6.62
CA LYS A 91 8.98 -0.58 6.58
C LYS A 91 10.36 -0.88 7.15
N ALA A 92 11.38 -0.11 6.76
CA ALA A 92 12.75 -0.28 7.25
C ALA A 92 12.83 -0.09 8.78
N ARG A 93 12.11 0.90 9.31
CA ARG A 93 12.01 1.17 10.75
C ARG A 93 11.34 0.03 11.49
N ILE A 94 10.18 -0.43 11.03
CA ILE A 94 9.47 -1.56 11.69
C ILE A 94 10.34 -2.81 11.73
N LYS A 95 11.05 -3.13 10.63
CA LYS A 95 11.99 -4.25 10.57
C LYS A 95 13.13 -4.10 11.57
N ALA A 96 13.73 -2.91 11.66
CA ALA A 96 14.82 -2.64 12.59
C ALA A 96 14.34 -2.63 14.05
N CYS A 97 13.17 -2.05 14.35
CA CYS A 97 12.53 -2.09 15.67
C CYS A 97 12.34 -3.53 16.16
N LYS A 98 11.78 -4.41 15.31
CA LYS A 98 11.66 -5.85 15.60
C LYS A 98 13.03 -6.49 15.88
N LYS A 99 14.03 -6.22 15.03
CA LYS A 99 15.39 -6.76 15.17
C LYS A 99 16.08 -6.36 16.49
N TYR A 100 15.85 -5.13 16.96
CA TYR A 100 16.53 -4.59 18.14
C TYR A 100 15.71 -4.63 19.42
N GLY A 101 14.48 -5.16 19.38
CA GLY A 101 13.57 -5.19 20.53
C GLY A 101 13.05 -3.81 20.92
N MET A 102 12.92 -2.89 19.97
CA MET A 102 12.42 -1.54 20.19
C MET A 102 10.96 -1.44 19.75
N GLN A 103 10.16 -0.66 20.47
CA GLN A 103 8.79 -0.36 20.04
C GLN A 103 8.82 0.62 18.87
N PHE A 104 8.04 0.34 17.83
CA PHE A 104 7.74 1.32 16.77
C PHE A 104 6.53 2.14 17.21
N ILE A 105 6.65 3.47 17.23
CA ILE A 105 5.59 4.38 17.64
C ILE A 105 4.95 4.98 16.39
N ASP A 106 3.77 4.47 16.03
CA ASP A 106 2.96 4.94 14.90
C ASP A 106 2.13 6.17 15.32
N ARG A 107 2.68 7.38 15.14
CA ARG A 107 2.05 8.63 15.61
C ARG A 107 0.94 9.14 14.68
N ASP A 108 1.03 8.85 13.39
CA ASP A 108 0.08 9.32 12.36
C ASP A 108 -0.80 8.20 11.78
N SER A 109 -0.82 7.03 12.44
CA SER A 109 -1.54 5.84 11.99
C SER A 109 -1.13 5.35 10.60
N LEU A 110 0.05 5.72 10.09
CA LEU A 110 0.53 5.28 8.79
C LEU A 110 0.80 3.78 8.77
N ALA A 111 1.42 3.21 9.82
CA ALA A 111 1.60 1.77 9.87
C ALA A 111 0.25 1.05 9.96
N LYS A 112 -0.72 1.61 10.66
CA LYS A 112 -2.11 1.12 10.66
C LYS A 112 -2.76 1.20 9.28
N HIS A 113 -2.59 2.30 8.53
CA HIS A 113 -3.08 2.43 7.16
C HIS A 113 -2.39 1.45 6.20
N MET A 114 -1.08 1.25 6.34
CA MET A 114 -0.34 0.24 5.59
C MET A 114 -0.78 -1.18 5.93
N ASN A 115 -1.12 -1.45 7.19
CA ASN A 115 -1.67 -2.74 7.64
C ASN A 115 -3.16 -2.94 7.31
N LEU A 116 -3.92 -1.87 7.07
CA LEU A 116 -5.34 -1.93 6.64
C LEU A 116 -5.45 -2.14 5.13
N MET A 117 -4.50 -1.60 4.35
CA MET A 117 -4.42 -1.81 2.89
C MET A 117 -3.67 -3.08 2.50
N SER A 118 -2.98 -3.72 3.46
CA SER A 118 -2.25 -4.97 3.26
C SER A 118 -2.38 -5.79 4.53
N ASP A 119 -3.08 -6.93 4.48
CA ASP A 119 -3.08 -7.92 5.54
C ASP A 119 -1.63 -8.24 5.98
N GLY A 120 -1.21 -7.66 7.11
CA GLY A 120 -0.04 -8.04 7.88
C GLY A 120 1.33 -7.58 7.38
N LEU A 121 1.97 -6.71 8.16
CA LEU A 121 3.43 -6.53 8.22
C LEU A 121 4.14 -7.77 8.81
N VAL A 122 4.03 -8.91 8.14
CA VAL A 122 4.89 -10.06 8.40
C VAL A 122 6.01 -10.06 7.34
N CYS A 123 7.25 -10.10 7.80
CA CYS A 123 8.45 -10.05 6.95
C CYS A 123 9.06 -11.44 6.97
N ASP A 124 8.36 -12.39 6.36
CA ASP A 124 8.88 -13.72 6.07
C ASP A 124 9.17 -13.83 4.57
N GLU A 125 10.20 -14.56 4.15
CA GLU A 125 10.50 -14.78 2.73
C GLU A 125 9.31 -15.43 2.01
N ALA A 126 8.57 -16.28 2.73
CA ALA A 126 7.30 -16.86 2.30
C ALA A 126 6.25 -15.79 1.98
N GLU A 127 6.18 -14.71 2.75
CA GLU A 127 5.25 -13.61 2.50
C GLU A 127 5.72 -12.65 1.42
N SER A 128 7.03 -12.42 1.27
CA SER A 128 7.56 -11.68 0.12
C SER A 128 7.21 -12.39 -1.19
N LYS A 129 7.34 -13.72 -1.22
CA LYS A 129 6.94 -14.54 -2.36
C LYS A 129 5.42 -14.54 -2.57
N LYS A 130 4.64 -14.59 -1.49
CA LYS A 130 3.17 -14.44 -1.54
C LYS A 130 2.78 -13.07 -2.10
N ARG A 131 3.48 -12.00 -1.73
CA ARG A 131 3.25 -10.65 -2.25
C ARG A 131 3.61 -10.51 -3.72
N GLU A 132 4.76 -11.05 -4.13
CA GLU A 132 5.14 -11.09 -5.55
C GLU A 132 4.10 -11.87 -6.37
N ASN A 133 3.62 -13.00 -5.84
CA ASN A 133 2.56 -13.78 -6.48
C ASN A 133 1.23 -13.02 -6.51
N ASN A 134 0.87 -12.29 -5.46
CA ASN A 134 -0.34 -11.46 -5.42
C ASN A 134 -0.25 -10.28 -6.39
N GLU A 135 0.91 -9.64 -6.51
CA GLU A 135 1.14 -8.57 -7.48
C GLU A 135 1.03 -9.11 -8.92
N LYS A 136 1.64 -10.27 -9.21
CA LYS A 136 1.49 -10.95 -10.52
C LYS A 136 0.04 -11.35 -10.81
N LEU A 137 -0.67 -11.90 -9.82
CA LEU A 137 -2.08 -12.24 -9.93
C LEU A 137 -2.94 -10.99 -10.16
N GLY A 138 -2.62 -9.88 -9.49
CA GLY A 138 -3.28 -8.59 -9.69
C GLY A 138 -3.12 -8.08 -11.13
N TYR A 139 -1.91 -8.09 -11.69
CA TYR A 139 -1.68 -7.72 -13.09
C TYR A 139 -2.38 -8.67 -14.07
N PHE A 140 -2.36 -9.98 -13.81
CA PHE A 140 -3.06 -10.97 -14.61
C PHE A 140 -4.57 -10.72 -14.64
N LEU A 141 -5.18 -10.49 -13.48
CA LEU A 141 -6.61 -10.20 -13.38
C LEU A 141 -6.96 -8.84 -14.00
N LEU A 142 -6.09 -7.84 -13.88
CA LEU A 142 -6.28 -6.55 -14.53
C LEU A 142 -6.31 -6.67 -16.06
N ASP A 143 -5.41 -7.49 -16.64
CA ASP A 143 -5.37 -7.76 -18.08
C ASP A 143 -6.64 -8.48 -18.56
N ARG A 144 -7.12 -9.47 -17.80
CA ARG A 144 -8.27 -10.29 -18.19
C ARG A 144 -9.63 -9.64 -17.94
N LEU A 145 -9.79 -8.93 -16.82
CA LEU A 145 -11.04 -8.28 -16.45
C LEU A 145 -11.17 -6.90 -17.11
N GLY A 146 -10.05 -6.23 -17.41
CA GLY A 146 -10.02 -4.81 -17.74
C GLY A 146 -10.16 -3.91 -16.52
N VAL A 147 -9.84 -2.62 -16.70
CA VAL A 147 -9.67 -1.65 -15.61
C VAL A 147 -10.91 -1.50 -14.73
N ASP A 148 -12.10 -1.36 -15.33
CA ASP A 148 -13.34 -1.07 -14.59
C ASP A 148 -13.83 -2.27 -13.77
N ARG A 149 -13.76 -3.47 -14.35
CA ARG A 149 -14.07 -4.72 -13.65
C ARG A 149 -13.04 -5.01 -12.58
N PHE A 150 -11.75 -4.81 -12.85
CA PHE A 150 -10.70 -4.99 -11.83
C PHE A 150 -10.87 -4.04 -10.64
N LYS A 151 -11.27 -2.78 -10.88
CA LYS A 151 -11.61 -1.84 -9.81
C LYS A 151 -12.79 -2.34 -8.97
N THR A 152 -13.81 -2.91 -9.61
CA THR A 152 -14.96 -3.51 -8.92
C THR A 152 -14.55 -4.72 -8.09
N PHE A 153 -13.67 -5.58 -8.63
CA PHE A 153 -13.06 -6.68 -7.90
C PHE A 153 -12.28 -6.21 -6.67
N ALA A 154 -11.42 -5.21 -6.81
CA ALA A 154 -10.67 -4.64 -5.68
C ALA A 154 -11.60 -4.08 -4.59
N ASN A 155 -12.70 -3.43 -4.98
CA ASN A 155 -13.72 -2.95 -4.04
C ASN A 155 -14.46 -4.09 -3.33
N ALA A 156 -14.75 -5.19 -4.04
CA ALA A 156 -15.37 -6.38 -3.46
C ALA A 156 -14.44 -7.05 -2.43
N ILE A 157 -13.15 -7.16 -2.73
CA ILE A 157 -12.14 -7.66 -1.77
C ILE A 157 -12.06 -6.74 -0.54
N ALA A 158 -11.97 -5.43 -0.74
CA ALA A 158 -11.94 -4.48 0.36
C ALA A 158 -13.20 -4.57 1.25
N ALA A 159 -14.37 -4.81 0.64
CA ALA A 159 -15.62 -5.01 1.37
C ALA A 159 -15.57 -6.23 2.30
N LEU A 160 -14.96 -7.33 1.86
CA LEU A 160 -14.76 -8.52 2.69
C LEU A 160 -13.85 -8.22 3.88
N THR A 161 -12.78 -7.45 3.68
CA THR A 161 -11.82 -7.09 4.75
C THR A 161 -12.44 -6.23 5.84
N ILE A 162 -13.39 -5.36 5.50
CA ILE A 162 -14.09 -4.49 6.46
C ILE A 162 -15.45 -5.05 6.92
N TYR A 163 -15.76 -6.31 6.61
CA TYR A 163 -17.04 -6.97 6.93
C TYR A 163 -18.27 -6.23 6.40
N ARG A 164 -18.12 -5.52 5.27
CA ARG A 164 -19.23 -4.88 4.57
C ARG A 164 -20.00 -5.93 3.79
N ALA A 165 -21.34 -5.86 3.85
CA ALA A 165 -22.21 -6.73 3.07
C ALA A 165 -21.94 -6.59 1.55
N LEU A 166 -21.71 -7.71 0.87
CA LEU A 166 -21.47 -7.75 -0.57
C LEU A 166 -22.72 -7.37 -1.37
N SER A 167 -22.54 -6.58 -2.42
CA SER A 167 -23.57 -6.29 -3.41
C SER A 167 -23.62 -7.38 -4.49
N ARG A 168 -24.64 -7.33 -5.35
CA ARG A 168 -24.73 -8.24 -6.50
C ARG A 168 -23.54 -8.08 -7.46
N GLN A 169 -23.10 -6.85 -7.71
CA GLN A 169 -21.93 -6.56 -8.55
C GLN A 169 -20.64 -7.13 -7.95
N ASP A 170 -20.51 -7.08 -6.62
CA ASP A 170 -19.37 -7.67 -5.92
C ASP A 170 -19.35 -9.21 -6.12
N ILE A 171 -20.50 -9.87 -6.00
CA ILE A 171 -20.62 -11.32 -6.23
C ILE A 171 -20.31 -11.68 -7.69
N GLU A 172 -20.83 -10.90 -8.64
CA GLU A 172 -20.61 -11.09 -10.09
C GLU A 172 -19.11 -11.05 -10.44
N VAL A 173 -18.40 -10.02 -9.98
CA VAL A 173 -16.98 -9.86 -10.31
C VAL A 173 -16.09 -10.87 -9.58
N LEU A 174 -16.45 -11.27 -8.35
CA LEU A 174 -15.74 -12.34 -7.62
C LEU A 174 -15.89 -13.69 -8.34
N ALA A 175 -17.08 -13.99 -8.86
CA ALA A 175 -17.33 -15.21 -9.63
C ALA A 175 -16.57 -15.22 -10.97
N GLU A 176 -16.51 -14.07 -11.65
CA GLU A 176 -15.78 -13.88 -12.89
C GLU A 176 -14.26 -14.06 -12.68
N ALA A 177 -13.68 -13.40 -11.68
CA ALA A 177 -12.27 -13.53 -11.34
C ALA A 177 -11.89 -14.97 -10.95
N GLU A 178 -12.72 -15.65 -10.15
CA GLU A 178 -12.52 -17.05 -9.77
C GLU A 178 -12.60 -17.99 -10.99
N SER A 179 -13.49 -17.72 -11.94
CA SER A 179 -13.63 -18.51 -13.17
C SER A 179 -12.37 -18.40 -14.05
N ILE A 180 -11.85 -17.18 -14.24
CA ILE A 180 -10.62 -16.92 -15.00
C ILE A 180 -9.44 -17.64 -14.37
N VAL A 181 -9.27 -17.51 -13.06
CA VAL A 181 -8.12 -18.11 -12.35
C VAL A 181 -8.20 -19.64 -12.33
N LYS A 182 -9.38 -20.22 -12.13
CA LYS A 182 -9.56 -21.67 -12.25
C LYS A 182 -9.25 -22.17 -13.66
N LYS A 183 -9.67 -21.46 -14.70
CA LYS A 183 -9.48 -21.88 -16.09
C LYS A 183 -8.02 -21.76 -16.54
N GLU A 184 -7.36 -20.67 -16.21
CA GLU A 184 -6.02 -20.36 -16.75
C GLU A 184 -4.88 -20.78 -15.83
N LEU A 185 -5.09 -20.81 -14.50
CA LEU A 185 -4.05 -21.11 -13.52
C LEU A 185 -4.32 -22.39 -12.71
N ASN A 186 -5.46 -23.04 -12.92
CA ASN A 186 -5.88 -24.26 -12.23
C ASN A 186 -5.78 -24.17 -10.69
N CYS A 187 -6.12 -23.00 -10.15
CA CYS A 187 -6.16 -22.74 -8.71
C CYS A 187 -7.40 -21.92 -8.35
N SER A 188 -7.63 -21.73 -7.05
CA SER A 188 -8.74 -20.91 -6.53
C SER A 188 -8.18 -19.70 -5.81
N ILE A 189 -8.78 -18.52 -6.03
CA ILE A 189 -8.44 -17.28 -5.32
C ILE A 189 -9.33 -17.04 -4.11
N LEU A 190 -10.40 -17.82 -3.96
CA LEU A 190 -11.37 -17.67 -2.89
C LEU A 190 -11.06 -18.66 -1.76
N SER A 191 -10.70 -18.11 -0.60
CA SER A 191 -10.54 -18.90 0.62
C SER A 191 -11.90 -19.30 1.19
N GLU A 192 -11.92 -20.31 2.06
CA GLU A 192 -13.14 -20.77 2.72
C GLU A 192 -13.91 -19.64 3.46
N PRO A 193 -13.27 -18.72 4.21
CA PRO A 193 -13.97 -17.58 4.80
C PRO A 193 -14.63 -16.66 3.76
N VAL A 194 -13.99 -16.46 2.61
CA VAL A 194 -14.53 -15.64 1.52
C VAL A 194 -15.73 -16.33 0.87
N MET A 195 -15.64 -17.65 0.65
CA MET A 195 -16.75 -18.45 0.14
C MET A 195 -17.97 -18.39 1.08
N ASN A 196 -17.76 -18.47 2.39
CA ASN A 196 -18.85 -18.33 3.37
C ASN A 196 -19.52 -16.95 3.28
N ALA A 197 -18.75 -15.87 3.18
CA ALA A 197 -19.29 -14.51 3.03
C ALA A 197 -20.07 -14.33 1.71
N ILE A 198 -19.60 -14.96 0.63
CA ILE A 198 -20.30 -15.00 -0.66
C ILE A 198 -21.62 -15.77 -0.53
N ASP A 199 -21.63 -16.92 0.15
CA ASP A 199 -22.83 -17.73 0.35
C ASP A 199 -23.89 -17.00 1.17
N GLU A 200 -23.48 -16.30 2.24
CA GLU A 200 -24.37 -15.44 3.01
C GLU A 200 -24.96 -14.31 2.16
N ALA A 201 -24.14 -13.65 1.35
CA ALA A 201 -24.59 -12.61 0.45
C ALA A 201 -25.54 -13.15 -0.64
N CYS A 202 -25.26 -14.34 -1.18
CA CYS A 202 -26.10 -15.03 -2.16
C CYS A 202 -27.48 -15.37 -1.57
N LYS A 203 -27.52 -15.91 -0.34
CA LYS A 203 -28.78 -16.19 0.38
C LYS A 203 -29.60 -14.91 0.60
N ARG A 204 -28.95 -13.83 1.06
CA ARG A 204 -29.60 -12.53 1.29
C ARG A 204 -30.14 -11.90 0.02
N LEU A 205 -29.38 -11.96 -1.08
CA LEU A 205 -29.73 -11.35 -2.35
C LEU A 205 -30.56 -12.26 -3.27
N LYS A 206 -30.81 -13.52 -2.86
CA LYS A 206 -31.50 -14.55 -3.65
C LYS A 206 -30.87 -14.77 -5.03
N VAL A 207 -29.53 -14.78 -5.07
CA VAL A 207 -28.74 -15.06 -6.28
C VAL A 207 -27.87 -16.30 -6.08
N SER A 208 -27.37 -16.89 -7.16
CA SER A 208 -26.47 -18.05 -7.11
C SER A 208 -25.08 -17.68 -7.60
N PHE A 209 -24.06 -17.98 -6.80
CA PHE A 209 -22.66 -17.78 -7.20
C PHE A 209 -22.32 -18.58 -8.47
N THR A 210 -22.85 -19.81 -8.58
CA THR A 210 -22.63 -20.68 -9.75
C THR A 210 -23.34 -20.21 -11.02
N TYR A 211 -24.31 -19.31 -10.90
CA TYR A 211 -24.96 -18.69 -12.06
C TYR A 211 -24.02 -17.69 -12.74
N PHE A 212 -23.27 -16.91 -11.96
CA PHE A 212 -22.34 -15.91 -12.48
C PHE A 212 -21.03 -16.52 -12.99
N SER A 213 -20.55 -17.60 -12.38
CA SER A 213 -19.34 -18.31 -12.85
C SER A 213 -19.53 -19.00 -14.20
N LYS A 214 -20.77 -19.31 -14.59
CA LYS A 214 -21.11 -19.94 -15.88
C LYS A 214 -21.30 -18.93 -17.02
N GLN A 215 -21.67 -17.68 -16.74
CA GLN A 215 -21.87 -16.66 -17.79
C GLN A 215 -20.55 -16.18 -18.41
N THR A 216 -19.43 -16.35 -17.71
CA THR A 216 -18.07 -15.96 -18.15
C THR A 216 -17.33 -17.08 -18.90
N MET A 217 -18.01 -18.20 -19.19
CA MET A 217 -17.46 -19.33 -19.95
C MET A 217 -17.79 -19.30 -21.46
N HIS A 218 -18.45 -18.25 -21.94
CA HIS A 218 -18.68 -17.97 -23.36
C HIS A 218 -17.83 -16.79 -23.82
#